data_AF-A0A960TED3-F1
#
_entry.id   AF-A0A960TED3-F1
#
_cell.length_a   1.000
_cell.length_b   1.000
_cell.length_c   1.000
_cell.angle_alpha   90.00
_cell.angle_beta   90.00
_cell.angle_gamma   90.00
#
_symmetry.space_group_name_H-M   'P 1'
#
loop_
_entity.id
_entity.type
_entity.pdbx_description
1 polymer ?
#
loop_
_entity_poly.entity_id
_entity_poly.type
_entity_poly.pdbx_seq_one_letter_code
_entity_poly.pdbx_strand_id
1 'polypeptide(L)'
;MSIYKILVLVLIYFNVMGSLAPETPFRNLKVSEISSILKLLKLESLDTLLKKNGTFYKSLTVDYTNCGSEFPDLPGNFPCSFLSDDFSREERSEDISMGSTPGGKISIDQYRLKDQTYFFEISGGEDEEHRMRLFYRKDRFISHYIFSNQLILFHWEGNDEKSLTEVFRVTLGKKNQVLNIGRIDFAGGGKSK
;
A
#
# COMPACT_ATOMS: atom_id res chain seq x y z
N MET A 1 -34.27 -30.89 26.46
CA MET A 1 -33.26 -30.61 25.41
C MET A 1 -31.96 -31.27 25.86
N SER A 2 -31.44 -32.23 25.10
CA SER A 2 -30.28 -33.04 25.55
C SER A 2 -29.03 -32.17 25.68
N ILE A 3 -28.27 -32.32 26.76
CA ILE A 3 -27.05 -31.55 27.11
C ILE A 3 -26.05 -31.52 25.94
N TYR A 4 -25.99 -32.61 25.17
CA TYR A 4 -25.17 -32.70 23.96
C TYR A 4 -25.51 -31.64 22.90
N LYS A 5 -26.79 -31.30 22.71
CA LYS A 5 -27.21 -30.28 21.73
C LYS A 5 -26.77 -28.87 22.14
N ILE A 6 -26.72 -28.59 23.43
CA ILE A 6 -26.24 -27.31 23.97
C ILE A 6 -24.73 -27.21 23.77
N LEU A 7 -23.98 -28.28 24.06
CA LEU A 7 -22.52 -28.34 23.91
C LEU A 7 -22.08 -28.18 22.44
N VAL A 8 -22.81 -28.80 21.50
CA VAL A 8 -22.56 -28.63 20.05
C VAL A 8 -22.85 -27.20 19.61
N LEU A 9 -23.92 -26.57 20.07
CA LEU A 9 -24.24 -25.17 19.74
C LEU A 9 -23.20 -24.18 20.30
N VAL A 10 -22.69 -24.42 21.52
CA VAL A 10 -21.63 -23.59 22.12
C VAL A 10 -20.31 -23.75 21.37
N LEU A 11 -19.96 -24.96 20.93
CA LEU A 11 -18.76 -25.20 20.11
C LEU A 11 -18.88 -24.55 18.73
N ILE A 12 -20.04 -24.62 18.08
CA ILE A 12 -20.27 -23.91 16.81
C ILE A 12 -20.17 -22.39 17.03
N TYR A 13 -20.74 -21.86 18.11
CA TYR A 13 -20.67 -20.44 18.43
C TYR A 13 -19.23 -19.95 18.67
N PHE A 14 -18.42 -20.72 19.42
CA PHE A 14 -17.01 -20.39 19.67
C PHE A 14 -16.15 -20.45 18.40
N ASN A 15 -16.46 -21.35 17.44
CA ASN A 15 -15.76 -21.38 16.15
C ASN A 15 -16.18 -20.24 15.22
N VAL A 16 -17.41 -19.73 15.32
CA VAL A 16 -17.89 -18.60 14.50
C VAL A 16 -17.39 -17.24 15.03
N MET A 17 -17.12 -17.11 16.33
CA MET A 17 -16.57 -15.86 16.90
C MET A 17 -15.03 -15.75 16.85
N GLY A 18 -14.32 -16.79 16.46
CA GLY A 18 -12.85 -16.87 16.56
C GLY A 18 -12.04 -16.13 15.49
N SER A 19 -12.66 -15.46 14.51
CA SER A 19 -11.93 -14.89 13.36
C SER A 19 -12.13 -13.38 13.15
N LEU A 20 -12.33 -12.62 14.22
CA LEU A 20 -12.10 -11.17 14.18
C LEU A 20 -10.62 -10.93 14.49
N ALA A 21 -9.77 -11.06 13.47
CA ALA A 21 -8.41 -10.52 13.55
C ALA A 21 -8.54 -9.02 13.89
N PRO A 22 -7.84 -8.51 14.91
CA PRO A 22 -7.91 -7.10 15.26
C PRO A 22 -7.33 -6.29 14.10
N GLU A 23 -8.19 -5.53 13.41
CA GLU A 23 -7.75 -4.47 12.50
C GLU A 23 -6.78 -3.58 13.28
N THR A 24 -5.49 -3.56 12.94
CA THR A 24 -4.53 -2.63 13.56
C THR A 24 -4.86 -1.23 13.07
N PRO A 25 -5.49 -0.38 13.88
CA PRO A 25 -5.96 0.91 13.39
C PRO A 25 -4.77 1.86 13.27
N PHE A 26 -4.79 2.70 12.24
CA PHE A 26 -3.81 3.78 12.11
C PHE A 26 -3.80 4.66 13.37
N ARG A 27 -2.65 4.75 14.04
CA ARG A 27 -2.44 5.68 15.15
C ARG A 27 -2.31 7.10 14.59
N ASN A 28 -3.16 8.00 15.05
CA ASN A 28 -3.11 9.40 14.62
C ASN A 28 -1.82 10.10 15.09
N LEU A 29 -1.25 10.91 14.22
CA LEU A 29 -0.08 11.77 14.45
C LEU A 29 -0.49 13.24 14.31
N LYS A 30 0.37 14.14 14.79
CA LYS A 30 0.14 15.58 14.62
C LYS A 30 0.42 15.98 13.18
N VAL A 31 -0.46 16.80 12.60
CA VAL A 31 -0.28 17.34 11.24
C VAL A 31 1.07 18.05 11.06
N SER A 32 1.58 18.69 12.12
CA SER A 32 2.90 19.34 12.14
C SER A 32 4.07 18.40 11.86
N GLU A 33 3.90 17.08 12.02
CA GLU A 33 4.95 16.08 11.83
C GLU A 33 5.20 15.74 10.36
N ILE A 34 4.33 16.17 9.42
CA ILE A 34 4.46 15.83 7.99
C ILE A 34 5.83 16.16 7.41
N SER A 35 6.40 17.32 7.76
CA SER A 35 7.71 17.73 7.25
C SER A 35 8.83 16.80 7.76
N SER A 36 8.74 16.37 9.01
CA SER A 36 9.70 15.43 9.61
C SER A 36 9.57 14.03 8.99
N ILE A 37 8.35 13.56 8.74
CA ILE A 37 8.07 12.28 8.07
C ILE A 37 8.64 12.31 6.64
N LEU A 38 8.36 13.35 5.85
CA LEU A 38 8.90 13.45 4.49
C LEU A 38 10.44 13.49 4.47
N LYS A 39 11.06 14.16 5.44
CA LYS A 39 12.53 14.17 5.61
C LYS A 39 13.08 12.79 5.97
N LEU A 40 12.45 12.09 6.91
CA LEU A 40 12.80 10.72 7.31
C LEU A 40 12.81 9.79 6.09
N LEU A 41 11.76 9.88 5.27
CA LEU A 41 11.60 9.08 4.06
C LEU A 41 12.44 9.57 2.88
N LYS A 42 13.22 10.66 3.04
CA LYS A 42 14.02 11.30 1.99
C LYS A 42 13.19 11.67 0.75
N LEU A 43 11.95 12.10 0.96
CA LEU A 43 11.02 12.49 -0.08
C LEU A 43 11.05 14.01 -0.32
N GLU A 44 10.54 14.39 -1.49
CA GLU A 44 10.33 15.79 -1.86
C GLU A 44 9.20 16.43 -1.02
N SER A 45 8.98 17.73 -1.20
CA SER A 45 7.86 18.41 -0.55
C SER A 45 6.51 17.80 -0.95
N LEU A 46 5.52 17.87 -0.06
CA LEU A 46 4.17 17.36 -0.32
C LEU A 46 3.59 17.89 -1.64
N ASP A 47 3.74 19.19 -1.92
CA ASP A 47 3.28 19.79 -3.16
C ASP A 47 3.95 19.18 -4.39
N THR A 48 5.24 18.89 -4.30
CA THR A 48 6.00 18.25 -5.39
C THR A 48 5.50 16.84 -5.65
N LEU A 49 5.27 16.05 -4.59
CA LEU A 49 4.75 14.69 -4.72
C LEU A 49 3.38 14.67 -5.39
N LEU A 50 2.47 15.54 -4.95
CA LEU A 50 1.08 15.56 -5.44
C LEU A 50 0.95 16.08 -6.88
N LYS A 51 1.82 17.03 -7.28
CA LYS A 51 1.84 17.62 -8.63
C LYS A 51 2.68 16.83 -9.63
N LYS A 52 3.24 15.69 -9.21
CA LYS A 52 4.13 14.89 -10.05
C LYS A 52 3.33 14.28 -11.20
N ASN A 53 3.63 14.74 -12.40
CA ASN A 53 2.97 14.33 -13.64
C ASN A 53 4.03 13.95 -14.68
N GLY A 54 3.66 13.08 -15.61
CA GLY A 54 4.54 12.52 -16.62
C GLY A 54 3.84 12.39 -17.97
N THR A 55 4.61 12.04 -18.98
CA THR A 55 4.09 11.69 -20.31
C THR A 55 3.83 10.21 -20.37
N PHE A 56 2.65 9.81 -20.85
CA PHE A 56 2.33 8.39 -21.09
C PHE A 56 3.45 7.71 -21.89
N TYR A 57 3.80 6.49 -21.49
CA TYR A 57 4.85 5.70 -22.13
C TYR A 57 4.32 4.39 -22.73
N LYS A 58 3.69 3.54 -21.92
CA LYS A 58 3.09 2.27 -22.37
C LYS A 58 2.07 1.75 -21.37
N SER A 59 1.17 0.88 -21.82
CA SER A 59 0.29 0.08 -20.97
C SER A 59 0.88 -1.32 -20.76
N LEU A 60 0.70 -1.89 -19.58
CA LEU A 60 1.14 -3.22 -19.20
C LEU A 60 -0.04 -3.99 -18.59
N THR A 61 -0.16 -5.28 -18.89
CA THR A 61 -1.08 -6.17 -18.16
C THR A 61 -0.26 -7.05 -17.23
N VAL A 62 -0.45 -6.87 -15.93
CA VAL A 62 0.35 -7.54 -14.88
C VAL A 62 -0.55 -8.41 -14.03
N ASP A 63 0.01 -9.52 -13.55
CA ASP A 63 -0.65 -10.32 -12.52
C ASP A 63 -0.51 -9.59 -11.19
N TYR A 64 -1.57 -9.59 -10.38
CA TYR A 64 -1.55 -8.99 -9.05
C TYR A 64 -1.94 -9.99 -7.96
N THR A 65 -1.44 -9.72 -6.76
CA THR A 65 -1.77 -10.48 -5.55
C THR A 65 -2.46 -9.59 -4.53
N ASN A 66 -3.49 -10.14 -3.90
CA ASN A 66 -4.13 -9.49 -2.76
C ASN A 66 -3.21 -9.60 -1.55
N CYS A 67 -3.26 -8.57 -0.71
CA CYS A 67 -2.58 -8.60 0.57
C CYS A 67 -3.18 -9.65 1.51
N GLY A 68 -2.34 -10.29 2.33
CA GLY A 68 -2.79 -11.18 3.39
C GLY A 68 -3.44 -10.43 4.54
N SER A 69 -4.15 -11.14 5.41
CA SER A 69 -4.88 -10.55 6.56
C SER A 69 -4.01 -9.84 7.61
N GLU A 70 -2.70 -10.05 7.59
CA GLU A 70 -1.75 -9.36 8.48
C GLU A 70 -1.32 -7.99 7.95
N PHE A 71 -1.58 -7.70 6.67
CA PHE A 71 -1.28 -6.43 6.07
C PHE A 71 -2.46 -5.46 6.25
N PRO A 72 -2.22 -4.18 6.56
CA PRO A 72 -3.30 -3.25 6.82
C PRO A 72 -4.13 -2.97 5.56
N ASP A 73 -5.42 -2.78 5.76
CA ASP A 73 -6.30 -2.32 4.69
C ASP A 73 -5.91 -0.90 4.27
N LEU A 74 -5.42 -0.79 3.04
CA LEU A 74 -5.03 0.48 2.45
C LEU A 74 -6.08 0.97 1.44
N PRO A 75 -6.22 2.29 1.29
CA PRO A 75 -7.18 2.89 0.35
C PRO A 75 -7.03 2.39 -1.09
N GLY A 76 -8.17 2.14 -1.73
CA GLY A 76 -8.22 1.69 -3.12
C GLY A 76 -7.94 0.21 -3.33
N ASN A 77 -8.06 -0.62 -2.28
CA ASN A 77 -7.77 -2.06 -2.31
C ASN A 77 -6.36 -2.35 -2.86
N PHE A 78 -5.36 -1.70 -2.26
CA PHE A 78 -3.97 -1.78 -2.70
C PHE A 78 -3.48 -3.23 -2.83
N PRO A 79 -3.00 -3.66 -4.00
CA PRO A 79 -2.46 -5.01 -4.16
C PRO A 79 -0.99 -5.12 -3.71
N CYS A 80 -0.67 -6.16 -2.94
CA CYS A 80 0.65 -6.33 -2.33
C CYS A 80 1.77 -6.63 -3.34
N SER A 81 1.43 -7.16 -4.52
CA SER A 81 2.39 -7.28 -5.64
C SER A 81 2.96 -5.94 -6.11
N PHE A 82 2.38 -4.80 -5.73
CA PHE A 82 2.89 -3.46 -6.05
C PHE A 82 3.80 -2.88 -4.96
N LEU A 83 4.18 -3.67 -3.94
CA LEU A 83 5.20 -3.25 -2.97
C LEU A 83 6.61 -3.14 -3.59
N SER A 84 6.87 -3.86 -4.68
CA SER A 84 8.04 -3.69 -5.56
C SER A 84 7.58 -3.47 -7.01
N ASP A 85 8.42 -2.85 -7.85
CA ASP A 85 8.10 -2.72 -9.28
C ASP A 85 8.50 -3.94 -10.11
N ASP A 86 8.66 -5.13 -9.52
CA ASP A 86 9.17 -6.33 -10.19
C ASP A 86 8.38 -6.76 -11.43
N PHE A 87 7.10 -6.43 -11.48
CA PHE A 87 6.24 -6.60 -12.66
C PHE A 87 6.73 -5.82 -13.90
N SER A 88 7.61 -4.84 -13.73
CA SER A 88 8.20 -4.07 -14.83
C SER A 88 9.39 -4.79 -15.50
N ARG A 89 9.85 -5.92 -14.94
CA ARG A 89 10.95 -6.74 -15.47
C ARG A 89 10.47 -7.78 -16.49
N GLU A 90 11.37 -8.17 -17.38
CA GLU A 90 11.20 -9.37 -18.23
C GLU A 90 11.37 -10.67 -17.43
N GLU A 91 12.21 -10.66 -16.38
CA GLU A 91 12.40 -11.76 -15.44
C GLU A 91 11.83 -11.38 -14.07
N ARG A 92 10.70 -11.98 -13.67
CA ARG A 92 10.05 -11.72 -12.38
C ARG A 92 10.85 -12.39 -11.24
N SER A 93 11.17 -11.64 -10.19
CA SER A 93 11.57 -12.20 -8.90
C SER A 93 10.35 -12.80 -8.18
N GLU A 94 10.59 -13.74 -7.28
CA GLU A 94 9.55 -14.37 -6.46
C GLU A 94 8.80 -13.32 -5.61
N ASP A 95 7.47 -13.44 -5.53
CA ASP A 95 6.60 -12.48 -4.85
C ASP A 95 6.94 -12.33 -3.36
N ILE A 96 6.83 -11.10 -2.84
CA ILE A 96 6.92 -10.81 -1.40
C ILE A 96 5.81 -11.59 -0.68
N SER A 97 6.18 -12.72 -0.06
CA SER A 97 5.25 -13.68 0.52
C SER A 97 4.82 -13.28 1.94
N MET A 98 3.78 -12.45 2.02
CA MET A 98 3.02 -12.19 3.26
C MET A 98 1.65 -12.89 3.22
N GLY A 99 1.62 -14.17 2.87
CA GLY A 99 0.36 -14.93 2.73
C GLY A 99 -0.55 -14.41 1.62
N SER A 100 0.03 -13.74 0.61
CA SER A 100 -0.68 -13.14 -0.51
C SER A 100 -1.41 -14.20 -1.35
N THR A 101 -2.61 -13.86 -1.83
CA THR A 101 -3.39 -14.75 -2.71
C THR A 101 -3.48 -14.20 -4.12
N PRO A 102 -3.55 -15.03 -5.18
CA PRO A 102 -3.74 -14.55 -6.55
C PRO A 102 -5.03 -13.72 -6.66
N GLY A 103 -4.91 -12.50 -7.21
CA GLY A 103 -6.05 -11.60 -7.43
C GLY A 103 -6.52 -11.54 -8.89
N GLY A 104 -5.63 -11.83 -9.84
CA GLY A 104 -5.93 -11.86 -11.27
C GLY A 104 -4.97 -11.00 -12.08
N LYS A 105 -5.46 -10.41 -13.18
CA LYS A 105 -4.70 -9.51 -14.04
C LYS A 105 -5.27 -8.11 -13.98
N ILE A 106 -4.40 -7.11 -14.01
CA ILE A 106 -4.78 -5.70 -14.04
C ILE A 106 -3.95 -4.94 -15.08
N SER A 107 -4.60 -4.00 -15.77
CA SER A 107 -3.92 -3.11 -16.70
C SER A 107 -3.40 -1.88 -15.95
N ILE A 108 -2.13 -1.57 -16.16
CA ILE A 108 -1.45 -0.41 -15.58
C ILE A 108 -0.81 0.41 -16.68
N ASP A 109 -0.84 1.73 -16.52
CA ASP A 109 -0.22 2.66 -17.45
C ASP A 109 1.08 3.21 -16.84
N GLN A 110 2.17 3.11 -17.60
CA GLN A 110 3.46 3.64 -17.21
C GLN A 110 3.64 5.06 -17.77
N TYR A 111 4.04 5.99 -16.92
CA TYR A 111 4.30 7.38 -17.28
C TYR A 111 5.75 7.73 -17.02
N ARG A 112 6.38 8.42 -17.97
CA ARG A 112 7.76 8.90 -17.88
C ARG A 112 7.80 10.31 -17.31
N LEU A 113 8.63 10.50 -16.29
CA LEU A 113 8.91 11.79 -15.67
C LEU A 113 10.08 12.50 -16.37
N LYS A 114 10.24 13.80 -16.11
CA LYS A 114 11.26 14.64 -16.75
C LYS A 114 12.69 14.19 -16.44
N ASP A 115 12.91 13.57 -15.29
CA ASP A 115 14.18 13.03 -14.84
C ASP A 115 14.44 11.59 -15.33
N GLN A 116 13.67 11.12 -16.33
CA GLN A 116 13.71 9.76 -16.87
C GLN A 116 13.32 8.66 -15.86
N THR A 117 12.74 9.02 -14.71
CA THR A 117 12.09 8.05 -13.83
C THR A 117 10.66 7.77 -14.30
N TYR A 118 9.98 6.82 -13.65
CA TYR A 118 8.63 6.43 -14.02
C TYR A 118 7.71 6.38 -12.79
N PHE A 119 6.43 6.58 -13.02
CA PHE A 119 5.36 6.17 -12.11
C PHE A 119 4.36 5.32 -12.89
N PHE A 120 3.54 4.57 -12.15
CA PHE A 120 2.52 3.72 -12.73
C PHE A 120 1.14 4.17 -12.26
N GLU A 121 0.15 4.07 -13.13
CA GLU A 121 -1.23 4.39 -12.84
C GLU A 121 -2.07 3.14 -12.98
N ILE A 122 -2.84 2.82 -11.94
CA ILE A 122 -3.89 1.80 -12.00
C ILE A 122 -5.21 2.53 -12.24
N SER A 123 -5.82 2.24 -13.37
CA SER A 123 -7.10 2.80 -13.77
C SER A 123 -8.23 2.02 -13.09
N GLY A 124 -8.84 2.59 -12.05
CA GLY A 124 -10.01 2.02 -11.37
C GLY A 124 -11.35 2.25 -12.09
N GLY A 125 -11.33 2.86 -13.28
CA GLY A 125 -12.52 3.27 -14.03
C GLY A 125 -12.23 4.52 -14.88
N GLU A 126 -13.27 5.10 -15.48
CA GLU A 126 -13.16 6.32 -16.31
C GLU A 126 -12.88 7.58 -15.47
N ASP A 127 -13.23 7.57 -14.18
CA ASP A 127 -13.04 8.72 -13.28
C ASP A 127 -11.60 8.89 -12.80
N GLU A 128 -11.02 10.06 -13.05
CA GLU A 128 -9.68 10.45 -12.57
C GLU A 128 -9.53 10.38 -11.04
N GLU A 129 -10.63 10.54 -10.30
CA GLU A 129 -10.63 10.53 -8.82
C GLU A 129 -10.32 9.15 -8.23
N HIS A 130 -10.54 8.07 -9.00
CA HIS A 130 -10.34 6.68 -8.58
C HIS A 130 -9.08 6.06 -9.16
N ARG A 131 -8.15 6.89 -9.65
CA ARG A 131 -6.86 6.42 -10.17
C ARG A 131 -5.84 6.32 -9.05
N MET A 132 -5.12 5.21 -9.02
CA MET A 132 -4.03 4.99 -8.08
C MET A 132 -2.70 5.24 -8.78
N ARG A 133 -1.95 6.26 -8.33
CA ARG A 133 -0.62 6.58 -8.87
C ARG A 133 0.47 6.04 -7.94
N LEU A 134 1.28 5.12 -8.43
CA LEU A 134 2.32 4.38 -7.71
C LEU A 134 3.71 4.94 -8.05
N PHE A 135 4.48 5.30 -7.02
CA PHE A 135 5.83 5.85 -7.18
C PHE A 135 6.86 4.99 -6.47
N TYR A 136 7.93 4.64 -7.17
CA TYR A 136 8.95 3.72 -6.68
C TYR A 136 10.27 4.42 -6.38
N ARG A 137 11.01 3.86 -5.42
CA ARG A 137 12.38 4.27 -5.08
C ARG A 137 13.35 3.73 -6.12
N LYS A 138 14.60 4.18 -6.06
CA LYS A 138 15.69 3.66 -6.94
C LYS A 138 15.99 2.18 -6.68
N ASP A 139 15.78 1.71 -5.46
CA ASP A 139 15.88 0.31 -5.06
C ASP A 139 14.57 -0.46 -5.27
N ARG A 140 13.65 0.06 -6.09
CA ARG A 140 12.52 -0.68 -6.67
C ARG A 140 11.36 -0.99 -5.73
N PHE A 141 11.50 -0.67 -4.45
CA PHE A 141 10.38 -0.69 -3.50
C PHE A 141 9.48 0.55 -3.66
N ILE A 142 8.19 0.37 -3.40
CA ILE A 142 7.24 1.47 -3.43
C ILE A 142 7.63 2.53 -2.38
N SER A 143 7.67 3.79 -2.80
CA SER A 143 7.91 4.93 -1.91
C SER A 143 6.59 5.47 -1.36
N HIS A 144 5.63 5.66 -2.25
CA HIS A 144 4.32 6.19 -1.94
C HIS A 144 3.34 5.90 -3.07
N TYR A 145 2.05 5.98 -2.75
CA TYR A 145 1.02 6.11 -3.77
C TYR A 145 -0.03 7.16 -3.40
N ILE A 146 -0.74 7.63 -4.41
CA ILE A 146 -1.85 8.56 -4.27
C ILE A 146 -3.12 7.88 -4.78
N PHE A 147 -4.19 7.93 -4.00
CA PHE A 147 -5.52 7.46 -4.38
C PHE A 147 -6.57 8.41 -3.80
N SER A 148 -7.43 8.98 -4.66
CA SER A 148 -8.37 10.04 -4.28
C SER A 148 -7.68 11.16 -3.49
N ASN A 149 -8.16 11.50 -2.30
CA ASN A 149 -7.59 12.51 -1.41
C ASN A 149 -6.58 11.96 -0.39
N GLN A 150 -5.97 10.81 -0.66
CA GLN A 150 -5.07 10.14 0.28
C GLN A 150 -3.71 9.89 -0.34
N LEU A 151 -2.67 10.21 0.44
CA LEU A 151 -1.28 9.90 0.14
C LEU A 151 -0.79 8.86 1.15
N ILE A 152 -0.36 7.71 0.66
CA ILE A 152 0.19 6.63 1.47
C ILE A 152 1.70 6.60 1.27
N LEU A 153 2.45 6.61 2.37
CA LEU A 153 3.92 6.63 2.37
C LEU A 153 4.44 5.35 3.03
N PHE A 154 5.46 4.74 2.43
CA PHE A 154 6.06 3.49 2.90
C PHE A 154 7.48 3.74 3.42
N HIS A 155 7.73 3.35 4.66
CA HIS A 155 9.05 3.40 5.26
C HIS A 155 9.70 2.02 5.22
N TRP A 156 10.82 1.93 4.53
CA TRP A 156 11.61 0.70 4.43
C TRP A 156 12.96 0.89 5.10
N GLU A 157 13.34 -0.06 5.94
CA GLU A 157 14.66 -0.14 6.55
C GLU A 157 15.43 -1.38 6.06
N GLY A 158 16.72 -1.45 6.38
CA GLY A 158 17.64 -2.49 5.92
C GLY A 158 18.45 -2.06 4.70
N ASN A 159 19.68 -2.59 4.56
CA ASN A 159 20.56 -2.29 3.43
C ASN A 159 20.35 -3.29 2.29
N ASP A 160 20.57 -4.57 2.58
CA ASP A 160 20.51 -5.67 1.60
C ASP A 160 19.13 -6.34 1.58
N GLU A 161 18.55 -6.64 2.75
CA GLU A 161 17.18 -7.11 2.90
C GLU A 161 16.29 -5.95 3.38
N LYS A 162 15.39 -5.47 2.51
CA LYS A 162 14.45 -4.40 2.88
C LYS A 162 13.30 -4.97 3.68
N SER A 163 12.97 -4.28 4.77
CA SER A 163 11.81 -4.58 5.61
C SER A 163 10.92 -3.36 5.70
N LEU A 164 9.62 -3.54 5.47
CA LEU A 164 8.62 -2.50 5.70
C LEU A 164 8.48 -2.31 7.22
N THR A 165 8.74 -1.11 7.71
CA THR A 165 8.72 -0.80 9.15
C THR A 165 7.53 0.05 9.52
N GLU A 166 7.17 1.03 8.69
CA GLU A 166 6.05 1.93 8.94
C GLU A 166 5.29 2.24 7.65
N VAL A 167 3.98 2.40 7.78
CA VAL A 167 3.13 2.96 6.73
C VAL A 167 2.41 4.19 7.28
N PHE A 168 2.48 5.30 6.56
CA PHE A 168 1.81 6.53 6.90
C PHE A 168 0.66 6.80 5.94
N ARG A 169 -0.49 7.18 6.49
CA ARG A 169 -1.65 7.64 5.72
C ARG A 169 -1.85 9.13 5.94
N VAL A 170 -1.70 9.92 4.89
CA VAL A 170 -1.93 11.36 4.90
C VAL A 170 -3.27 11.64 4.21
N THR A 171 -4.23 12.16 4.96
CA THR A 171 -5.53 12.58 4.42
C THR A 171 -5.48 14.05 4.04
N LEU A 172 -5.85 14.35 2.80
CA LEU A 172 -5.80 15.68 2.20
C LEU A 172 -7.19 16.29 2.11
N GLY A 173 -7.26 17.59 2.35
CA GLY A 173 -8.43 18.42 2.14
C GLY A 173 -8.34 19.23 0.86
N LYS A 174 -9.20 20.24 0.74
CA LYS A 174 -9.16 21.19 -0.36
C LYS A 174 -7.78 21.86 -0.43
N LYS A 175 -7.30 22.13 -1.65
CA LYS A 175 -5.98 22.74 -1.91
C LYS A 175 -4.81 21.96 -1.26
N ASN A 176 -4.93 20.64 -1.16
CA ASN A 176 -3.90 19.74 -0.62
C ASN A 176 -3.49 20.01 0.84
N GLN A 177 -4.35 20.66 1.63
CA GLN A 177 -4.07 20.86 3.05
C GLN A 177 -4.11 19.51 3.79
N VAL A 178 -3.14 19.24 4.66
CA VAL A 178 -3.11 18.01 5.45
C VAL A 178 -4.16 18.10 6.56
N LEU A 179 -5.12 17.18 6.56
CA LEU A 179 -6.19 17.10 7.56
C LEU A 179 -5.85 16.12 8.69
N ASN A 180 -5.28 14.97 8.33
CA ASN A 180 -4.93 13.92 9.28
C ASN A 180 -3.69 13.17 8.78
N ILE A 181 -2.93 12.63 9.72
CA ILE A 181 -1.82 11.71 9.48
C ILE A 181 -2.04 10.51 10.39
N GLY A 182 -2.14 9.32 9.81
CA GLY A 182 -2.12 8.05 10.52
C GLY A 182 -0.79 7.34 10.32
N ARG A 183 -0.39 6.52 11.29
CA ARG A 183 0.76 5.61 11.19
C ARG A 183 0.39 4.20 11.64
N ILE A 184 0.91 3.21 10.93
CA ILE A 184 0.96 1.80 11.35
C ILE A 184 2.43 1.40 11.45
N ASP A 185 2.78 0.72 12.53
CA ASP A 185 4.11 0.17 12.77
C ASP A 185 4.06 -1.35 12.55
N PHE A 186 4.97 -1.90 11.76
CA PHE A 186 5.10 -3.34 11.57
C PHE A 186 6.09 -3.88 12.60
N ALA A 187 5.56 -4.43 13.69
CA ALA A 187 6.38 -5.05 14.73
C ALA A 187 7.12 -6.27 14.15
N GLY A 188 8.44 -6.16 14.00
CA GLY A 188 9.29 -7.30 13.62
C GLY A 188 9.76 -7.32 12.17
N GLY A 189 9.59 -6.24 11.40
CA GLY A 189 10.12 -6.08 10.04
C GLY A 189 9.67 -7.23 9.16
N GLY A 190 8.56 -7.04 8.42
CA GLY A 190 8.11 -8.01 7.44
C GLY A 190 9.25 -8.32 6.47
N LYS A 191 9.96 -9.41 6.72
CA LYS A 191 11.15 -9.77 5.97
C LYS A 191 10.68 -10.24 4.61
N SER A 192 10.99 -9.47 3.58
CA SER A 192 11.07 -10.04 2.24
C SER A 192 12.26 -11.00 2.26
N LYS A 193 12.00 -12.31 2.30
CA LYS A 193 12.99 -13.29 1.89
C LYS A 193 13.17 -13.24 0.39
#